data_AF-A0A951MJE0-F1
#
_entry.id   AF-A0A951MJE0-F1
#
_cell.length_a   1.000
_cell.length_b   1.000
_cell.length_c   1.000
_cell.angle_alpha   90.00
_cell.angle_beta   90.00
_cell.angle_gamma   90.00
#
_symmetry.space_group_name_H-M   'P 1'
#
loop_
_entity.id
_entity.type
_entity.pdbx_description
1 polymer ?
#
loop_
_entity_poly.entity_id
_entity_poly.type
_entity_poly.pdbx_seq_one_letter_code
_entity_poly.pdbx_strand_id
1 'polypeptide(L)'
;MKTKEFYTVLLPLINSILTGKPFVDAKQSPIRLSRAFISSLTDSLPPSFNKHLVRCIKNYLKNLNEAEINQLSYFFVDNRQLLSVAVLIRDAECTSIQSKAYYNDELILILLDFLEHKKSDLSLHLTLYLYLENLLQIEMEKGYISIETYRKTLRFNSRIRIKDEIAFY
;
A
#
# COMPACT_ATOMS: atom_id res chain seq x y z
N MET A 1 14.09 -7.39 23.74
CA MET A 1 12.70 -7.04 23.41
C MET A 1 12.33 -7.66 22.07
N LYS A 2 11.13 -8.26 21.99
CA LYS A 2 10.65 -9.05 20.85
C LYS A 2 10.50 -8.16 19.61
N THR A 3 11.04 -8.62 18.49
CA THR A 3 10.80 -8.06 17.15
C THR A 3 9.30 -7.96 16.89
N LYS A 4 8.84 -6.79 16.43
CA LYS A 4 7.67 -6.58 15.55
C LYS A 4 7.27 -5.09 15.55
N GLU A 5 7.56 -4.38 14.47
CA GLU A 5 6.69 -3.29 14.01
C GLU A 5 6.67 -3.27 12.48
N PHE A 6 5.81 -4.10 11.91
CA PHE A 6 5.34 -3.89 10.55
C PHE A 6 4.26 -2.81 10.59
N TYR A 7 3.93 -2.19 9.45
CA TYR A 7 2.57 -1.72 9.26
C TYR A 7 1.67 -2.97 9.18
N THR A 8 1.44 -3.64 10.31
CA THR A 8 0.63 -4.87 10.39
C THR A 8 -0.74 -4.64 9.81
N VAL A 9 -1.21 -3.38 9.88
CA VAL A 9 -2.42 -2.91 9.24
C VAL A 9 -2.40 -3.19 7.73
N LEU A 10 -1.27 -3.05 7.03
CA LEU A 10 -1.13 -3.32 5.59
C LEU A 10 -0.93 -4.80 5.22
N LEU A 11 -0.60 -5.66 6.19
CA LEU A 11 -0.34 -7.07 5.91
C LEU A 11 -1.57 -7.78 5.26
N PRO A 12 -2.80 -7.59 5.76
CA PRO A 12 -4.00 -8.08 5.07
C PRO A 12 -4.15 -7.58 3.63
N LEU A 13 -3.77 -6.33 3.35
CA LEU A 13 -3.81 -5.77 2.00
C LEU A 13 -2.79 -6.44 1.08
N ILE A 14 -1.52 -6.54 1.52
CA ILE A 14 -0.45 -7.20 0.75
C ILE A 14 -0.83 -8.66 0.46
N ASN A 15 -1.32 -9.37 1.47
CA ASN A 15 -1.78 -10.75 1.31
C ASN A 15 -2.94 -10.86 0.33
N SER A 16 -3.91 -9.95 0.41
CA SER A 16 -5.06 -9.92 -0.48
C SER A 16 -4.66 -9.63 -1.92
N ILE A 17 -3.70 -8.73 -2.13
CA ILE A 17 -3.14 -8.44 -3.46
C ILE A 17 -2.49 -9.71 -4.03
N LEU A 18 -1.57 -10.32 -3.30
CA LEU A 18 -0.76 -11.45 -3.79
C LEU A 18 -1.57 -12.74 -3.93
N THR A 19 -2.35 -13.08 -2.91
CA THR A 19 -2.96 -14.41 -2.76
C THR A 19 -4.49 -14.42 -2.87
N GLY A 20 -5.12 -13.25 -2.93
CA GLY A 20 -6.58 -13.12 -2.92
C GLY A 20 -7.21 -13.39 -1.55
N LYS A 21 -6.39 -13.58 -0.51
CA LYS A 21 -6.82 -13.85 0.86
C LYS A 21 -6.12 -12.88 1.81
N PRO A 22 -6.80 -12.39 2.88
CA PRO A 22 -6.17 -11.51 3.86
C PRO A 22 -5.15 -12.23 4.76
N PHE A 23 -5.25 -13.56 4.84
CA PHE A 23 -4.35 -14.40 5.64
C PHE A 23 -3.68 -15.46 4.78
N VAL A 24 -2.38 -15.66 5.01
CA VAL A 24 -1.55 -16.65 4.32
C VAL A 24 -0.97 -17.59 5.36
N ASP A 25 -1.16 -18.89 5.16
CA ASP A 25 -0.46 -19.91 5.94
C ASP A 25 0.98 -20.02 5.44
N ALA A 26 1.89 -19.29 6.09
CA ALA A 26 3.31 -19.27 5.76
C ALA A 26 4.04 -20.61 5.97
N LYS A 27 3.35 -21.65 6.48
CA LYS A 27 3.87 -23.04 6.52
C LYS A 27 3.75 -23.74 5.16
N GLN A 28 2.91 -23.23 4.26
CA GLN A 28 2.78 -23.76 2.90
C GLN A 28 3.78 -23.04 1.99
N SER A 29 4.97 -23.64 1.85
CA SER A 29 5.97 -23.22 0.87
C SER A 29 5.95 -24.19 -0.31
N PRO A 30 5.88 -23.70 -1.56
CA PRO A 30 5.86 -22.30 -1.98
C PRO A 30 4.47 -21.63 -1.84
N ILE A 31 4.44 -20.31 -1.74
CA ILE A 31 3.18 -19.55 -1.59
C ILE A 31 2.55 -19.36 -2.96
N ARG A 32 1.30 -19.81 -3.09
CA ARG A 32 0.52 -19.71 -4.33
C ARG A 32 -0.03 -18.30 -4.53
N LEU A 33 0.25 -17.70 -5.68
CA LEU A 33 -0.32 -16.42 -6.07
C LEU A 33 -1.75 -16.59 -6.61
N SER A 34 -2.55 -15.55 -6.46
CA SER A 34 -3.88 -15.50 -7.05
C SER A 34 -3.78 -15.36 -8.57
N ARG A 35 -4.73 -15.96 -9.29
CA ARG A 35 -4.84 -15.76 -10.74
C ARG A 35 -5.03 -14.29 -11.10
N ALA A 36 -5.80 -13.55 -10.30
CA ALA A 36 -6.04 -12.13 -10.51
C ALA A 36 -4.74 -11.31 -10.46
N PHE A 37 -3.87 -11.61 -9.49
CA PHE A 37 -2.55 -10.97 -9.41
C PHE A 37 -1.68 -11.33 -10.61
N ILE A 38 -1.60 -12.61 -10.98
CA ILE A 38 -0.81 -13.07 -12.14
C ILE A 38 -1.28 -12.37 -13.43
N SER A 39 -2.60 -12.35 -13.68
CA SER A 39 -3.17 -11.65 -14.85
C SER A 39 -2.89 -10.14 -14.82
N SER A 40 -2.84 -9.54 -13.63
CA SER A 40 -2.53 -8.11 -13.51
C SER A 40 -1.09 -7.76 -13.87
N LEU A 41 -0.16 -8.72 -13.83
CA LEU A 41 1.23 -8.52 -14.28
C LEU A 41 1.35 -8.49 -15.80
N THR A 42 0.42 -9.13 -16.52
CA THR A 42 0.39 -9.16 -17.99
C THR A 42 -0.43 -8.03 -18.60
N ASP A 43 -1.38 -7.47 -17.83
CA ASP A 43 -2.29 -6.40 -18.27
C ASP A 43 -1.65 -4.99 -18.25
N SER A 44 -0.33 -4.89 -18.36
CA SER A 44 0.40 -3.63 -18.45
C SER A 44 0.18 -2.98 -19.82
N LEU A 45 -1.02 -2.43 -20.05
CA LEU A 45 -1.24 -1.40 -21.04
C LEU A 45 -0.85 -0.06 -20.40
N PRO A 46 0.25 0.59 -20.83
CA PRO A 46 0.47 1.99 -20.51
C PRO A 46 -0.68 2.82 -21.11
N PRO A 47 -1.17 3.86 -20.42
CA PRO A 47 -0.61 4.50 -19.23
C PRO A 47 -1.43 4.27 -17.93
N SER A 48 -2.34 3.30 -17.88
CA SER A 48 -3.31 3.21 -16.77
C SER A 48 -2.81 2.43 -15.55
N PHE A 49 -3.22 2.87 -14.35
CA PHE A 49 -2.99 2.15 -13.07
C PHE A 49 -3.45 0.68 -13.12
N ASN A 50 -2.73 -0.19 -12.42
CA ASN A 50 -3.10 -1.61 -12.31
C ASN A 50 -4.46 -1.77 -11.60
N LYS A 51 -5.48 -2.19 -12.35
CA LYS A 51 -6.87 -2.31 -11.86
C LYS A 51 -7.02 -3.28 -10.69
N HIS A 52 -6.23 -4.35 -10.64
CA HIS A 52 -6.27 -5.32 -9.55
C HIS A 52 -5.81 -4.70 -8.24
N LEU A 53 -4.66 -4.00 -8.26
CA LEU A 53 -4.16 -3.26 -7.10
C LEU A 53 -5.18 -2.22 -6.62
N VAL A 54 -5.68 -1.39 -7.53
CA VAL A 54 -6.66 -0.34 -7.21
C VAL A 54 -7.92 -0.93 -6.56
N ARG A 55 -8.44 -2.05 -7.10
CA ARG A 55 -9.60 -2.73 -6.54
C ARG A 55 -9.32 -3.28 -5.14
N CYS A 56 -8.16 -3.90 -4.93
CA CYS A 56 -7.77 -4.42 -3.62
C CYS A 56 -7.65 -3.29 -2.58
N ILE A 57 -7.04 -2.16 -2.94
CA ILE A 57 -6.91 -0.99 -2.08
C ILE A 57 -8.28 -0.41 -1.72
N LYS A 58 -9.16 -0.21 -2.71
CA LYS A 58 -10.53 0.29 -2.48
C LYS A 58 -11.31 -0.60 -1.52
N ASN A 59 -11.28 -1.91 -1.75
CA ASN A 59 -11.97 -2.86 -0.89
C ASN A 59 -11.37 -2.90 0.51
N TYR A 60 -10.05 -2.82 0.63
CA TYR A 60 -9.38 -2.79 1.91
C TYR A 60 -9.79 -1.57 2.73
N LEU A 61 -9.65 -0.36 2.18
CA LEU A 61 -10.02 0.90 2.86
C LEU A 61 -11.49 0.94 3.31
N LYS A 62 -12.41 0.39 2.49
CA LYS A 62 -13.84 0.35 2.81
C LYS A 62 -14.17 -0.54 4.02
N ASN A 63 -13.36 -1.56 4.30
CA ASN A 63 -13.66 -2.57 5.30
C ASN A 63 -12.87 -2.41 6.60
N LEU A 64 -12.12 -1.32 6.77
CA LEU A 64 -11.35 -1.08 7.98
C LEU A 64 -12.27 -0.74 9.15
N ASN A 65 -11.95 -1.31 10.32
CA ASN A 65 -12.52 -0.86 11.58
C ASN A 65 -11.76 0.37 12.13
N GLU A 66 -12.27 0.98 13.20
CA GLU A 66 -11.69 2.20 13.77
C GLU A 66 -10.25 2.03 14.26
N ALA A 67 -9.91 0.89 14.86
CA ALA A 67 -8.55 0.62 15.30
C ALA A 67 -7.59 0.51 14.10
N GLU A 68 -8.03 -0.11 13.01
CA GLU A 68 -7.27 -0.22 11.76
C GLU A 68 -7.13 1.13 11.05
N ILE A 69 -8.19 1.94 11.03
CA ILE A 69 -8.15 3.31 10.50
C ILE A 69 -7.11 4.15 11.25
N ASN A 70 -7.13 4.11 12.58
CA ASN A 70 -6.13 4.83 13.39
C ASN A 70 -4.70 4.37 13.08
N GLN A 71 -4.47 3.06 12.95
CA GLN A 71 -3.16 2.52 12.58
C GLN A 71 -2.72 2.94 11.18
N LEU A 72 -3.66 2.97 10.24
CA LEU A 72 -3.38 3.37 8.86
C LEU A 72 -3.14 4.89 8.73
N SER A 73 -3.76 5.71 9.57
CA SER A 73 -3.47 7.14 9.63
C SER A 73 -2.03 7.41 10.06
N TYR A 74 -1.47 6.64 11.00
CA TYR A 74 -0.04 6.73 11.30
C TYR A 74 0.84 6.38 10.10
N PHE A 75 0.45 5.39 9.29
CA PHE A 75 1.15 5.10 8.04
C PHE A 75 1.14 6.31 7.09
N PHE A 76 0.00 6.97 6.91
CA PHE A 76 -0.07 8.15 6.04
C PHE A 76 0.75 9.32 6.56
N VAL A 77 0.77 9.55 7.87
CA VAL A 77 1.60 10.58 8.50
C VAL A 77 3.10 10.27 8.32
N ASP A 78 3.52 9.03 8.58
CA ASP A 78 4.91 8.59 8.39
C ASP A 78 5.34 8.67 6.91
N ASN A 79 4.39 8.53 5.97
CA ASN A 79 4.61 8.62 4.52
C ASN A 79 4.06 9.92 3.91
N ARG A 80 4.03 11.03 4.66
CA ARG A 80 3.42 12.29 4.22
C ARG A 80 3.89 12.78 2.84
N GLN A 81 5.15 12.54 2.48
CA GLN A 81 5.71 12.93 1.18
C GLN A 81 5.01 12.21 0.03
N LEU A 82 4.72 10.91 0.22
CA LEU A 82 3.99 10.11 -0.74
C LEU A 82 2.53 10.57 -0.86
N LEU A 83 1.92 10.93 0.27
CA LEU A 83 0.58 11.51 0.29
C LEU A 83 0.54 12.87 -0.43
N SER A 84 1.56 13.72 -0.26
CA SER A 84 1.67 14.97 -1.02
C SER A 84 1.77 14.72 -2.52
N VAL A 85 2.58 13.74 -2.96
CA VAL A 85 2.67 13.35 -4.38
C VAL A 85 1.32 12.85 -4.89
N ALA A 86 0.61 12.03 -4.10
CA ALA A 86 -0.71 11.53 -4.45
C ALA A 86 -1.76 12.66 -4.61
N VAL A 87 -1.71 13.69 -3.76
CA VAL A 87 -2.53 14.90 -3.91
C VAL A 87 -2.16 15.64 -5.20
N LEU A 88 -0.88 15.83 -5.49
CA LEU A 88 -0.44 16.49 -6.73
C LEU A 88 -0.89 15.75 -7.99
N ILE A 89 -0.84 14.41 -8.00
CA ILE A 89 -1.33 13.60 -9.13
C ILE A 89 -2.84 13.80 -9.32
N ARG A 90 -3.62 13.69 -8.22
CA ARG A 90 -5.07 13.94 -8.23
C ARG A 90 -5.39 15.34 -8.78
N ASP A 91 -4.66 16.35 -8.34
CA ASP A 91 -4.92 17.74 -8.71
C ASP A 91 -4.45 18.09 -10.14
N ALA A 92 -3.37 17.44 -10.61
CA ALA A 92 -2.92 17.52 -12.00
C ALA A 92 -3.97 16.94 -12.96
N GLU A 93 -4.65 15.85 -12.56
CA GLU A 93 -5.81 15.34 -13.29
C GLU A 93 -7.01 16.31 -13.22
N CYS A 94 -7.09 17.15 -12.19
CA CYS A 94 -8.13 18.17 -12.01
C CYS A 94 -7.76 19.59 -12.50
N THR A 95 -6.62 19.78 -13.19
CA THR A 95 -6.17 21.07 -13.78
C THR A 95 -6.00 22.26 -12.80
N SER A 96 -5.77 22.03 -11.51
CA SER A 96 -5.57 23.12 -10.53
C SER A 96 -4.35 22.86 -9.65
N ILE A 97 -3.22 23.51 -9.94
CA ILE A 97 -2.04 23.48 -9.06
C ILE A 97 -2.14 24.67 -8.12
N GLN A 98 -2.22 24.40 -6.81
CA GLN A 98 -2.35 25.43 -5.77
C GLN A 98 -1.05 25.61 -4.97
N SER A 99 -1.02 26.56 -4.03
CA SER A 99 0.19 26.94 -3.28
C SER A 99 0.60 25.92 -2.20
N LYS A 100 1.85 25.99 -1.73
CA LYS A 100 2.42 25.07 -0.72
C LYS A 100 1.73 25.09 0.65
N ALA A 101 1.20 26.23 1.09
CA ALA A 101 0.49 26.34 2.37
C ALA A 101 -0.86 25.61 2.33
N TYR A 102 -1.58 25.75 1.20
CA TYR A 102 -2.85 25.07 0.94
C TYR A 102 -2.71 23.54 1.04
N TYR A 103 -1.61 22.98 0.53
CA TYR A 103 -1.39 21.53 0.57
C TYR A 103 -1.28 20.97 1.99
N ASN A 104 -0.68 21.69 2.95
CA ASN A 104 -0.58 21.17 4.32
C ASN A 104 -1.95 21.09 5.00
N ASP A 105 -2.77 22.13 4.84
CA ASP A 105 -4.12 22.16 5.40
C ASP A 105 -5.01 21.08 4.76
N GLU A 106 -4.89 20.89 3.45
CA GLU A 106 -5.60 19.85 2.72
C GLU A 106 -5.21 18.43 3.14
N LEU A 107 -3.92 18.15 3.34
CA LEU A 107 -3.45 16.87 3.85
C LEU A 107 -4.06 16.55 5.23
N ILE A 108 -4.15 17.55 6.10
CA ILE A 108 -4.78 17.41 7.42
C ILE A 108 -6.27 17.10 7.26
N LEU A 109 -6.99 17.85 6.41
CA LEU A 109 -8.40 17.63 6.16
C LEU A 109 -8.70 16.22 5.62
N ILE A 110 -7.89 15.73 4.66
CA ILE A 110 -8.02 14.37 4.12
C ILE A 110 -7.91 13.32 5.24
N LEU A 111 -6.95 13.49 6.15
CA LEU A 111 -6.75 12.56 7.25
C LEU A 111 -7.85 12.66 8.32
N LEU A 112 -8.33 13.87 8.63
CA LEU A 112 -9.46 14.07 9.54
C LEU A 112 -10.75 13.46 9.00
N ASP A 113 -11.08 13.70 7.72
CA ASP A 113 -12.23 13.07 7.05
C ASP A 113 -12.15 11.54 7.11
N PHE A 114 -10.95 10.98 6.96
CA PHE A 114 -10.74 9.54 7.04
C PHE A 114 -10.91 9.00 8.46
N LEU A 115 -10.39 9.71 9.47
CA LEU A 115 -10.49 9.34 10.88
C LEU A 115 -11.94 9.45 11.41
N GLU A 116 -12.61 10.57 11.15
CA GLU A 116 -13.91 10.90 11.74
C GLU A 116 -15.10 10.34 10.95
N HIS A 117 -14.99 10.30 9.62
CA HIS A 117 -16.10 9.96 8.74
C HIS A 117 -15.87 8.67 7.94
N LYS A 118 -14.72 8.00 8.13
CA LYS A 118 -14.31 6.80 7.35
C LYS A 118 -14.34 7.04 5.85
N LYS A 119 -14.20 8.31 5.43
CA LYS A 119 -14.30 8.74 4.05
C LYS A 119 -12.92 8.63 3.41
N SER A 120 -12.79 7.73 2.42
CA SER A 120 -11.51 7.52 1.73
C SER A 120 -11.36 8.44 0.52
N ASP A 121 -10.49 9.45 0.62
CA ASP A 121 -10.12 10.31 -0.49
C ASP A 121 -9.24 9.58 -1.52
N LEU A 122 -9.34 9.95 -2.81
CA LEU A 122 -8.54 9.37 -3.89
C LEU A 122 -7.03 9.41 -3.59
N SER A 123 -6.54 10.46 -2.94
CA SER A 123 -5.14 10.59 -2.55
C SER A 123 -4.70 9.49 -1.57
N LEU A 124 -5.58 8.99 -0.70
CA LEU A 124 -5.26 7.84 0.18
C LEU A 124 -5.12 6.54 -0.63
N HIS A 125 -5.98 6.33 -1.62
CA HIS A 125 -5.87 5.18 -2.53
C HIS A 125 -4.57 5.24 -3.33
N LEU A 126 -4.25 6.41 -3.89
CA LEU A 126 -3.03 6.64 -4.67
C LEU A 126 -1.77 6.48 -3.82
N THR A 127 -1.79 6.95 -2.56
CA THR A 127 -0.66 6.77 -1.63
C THR A 127 -0.35 5.29 -1.41
N LEU A 128 -1.38 4.48 -1.13
CA LEU A 128 -1.22 3.04 -0.98
C LEU A 128 -0.80 2.35 -2.28
N TYR A 129 -1.32 2.82 -3.42
CA TYR A 129 -0.93 2.29 -4.72
C TYR A 129 0.57 2.51 -4.97
N LEU A 130 1.05 3.74 -4.85
CA LEU A 130 2.45 4.08 -5.08
C LEU A 130 3.38 3.35 -4.09
N TYR A 131 2.94 3.20 -2.83
CA TYR A 131 3.72 2.48 -1.83
C TYR A 131 3.88 0.98 -2.18
N LEU A 132 2.82 0.35 -2.70
CA LEU A 132 2.74 -1.08 -2.97
C LEU A 132 3.01 -1.44 -4.44
N GLU A 133 3.34 -0.48 -5.30
CA GLU A 133 3.57 -0.72 -6.73
C GLU A 133 4.72 -1.70 -6.96
N ASN A 134 5.70 -1.72 -6.06
CA ASN A 134 6.81 -2.67 -6.08
C ASN A 134 6.36 -4.15 -6.05
N LEU A 135 5.13 -4.44 -5.58
CA LEU A 135 4.58 -5.80 -5.64
C LEU A 135 4.51 -6.33 -7.07
N LEU A 136 4.36 -5.44 -8.06
CA LEU A 136 4.33 -5.80 -9.48
C LEU A 136 5.69 -6.28 -10.02
N GLN A 137 6.77 -6.08 -9.28
CA GLN A 137 8.14 -6.43 -9.67
C GLN A 137 8.63 -7.72 -9.01
N ILE A 138 7.76 -8.44 -8.30
CA ILE A 138 8.13 -9.67 -7.59
C ILE A 138 8.41 -10.80 -8.59
N GLU A 139 9.59 -11.38 -8.49
CA GLU A 139 9.95 -12.60 -9.22
C GLU A 139 9.08 -13.78 -8.78
N MET A 140 8.44 -14.43 -9.75
CA MET A 140 7.57 -15.58 -9.54
C MET A 140 7.91 -16.72 -10.49
N GLU A 141 7.76 -17.96 -10.04
CA GLU A 141 7.93 -19.15 -10.85
C GLU A 141 6.59 -19.91 -10.93
N LYS A 142 6.06 -20.07 -12.15
CA LYS A 142 4.83 -20.85 -12.43
C LYS A 142 3.63 -20.48 -11.53
N GLY A 143 3.49 -19.20 -11.17
CA GLY A 143 2.40 -18.69 -10.33
C GLY A 143 2.61 -18.87 -8.82
N TYR A 144 3.85 -19.13 -8.40
CA TYR A 144 4.25 -19.25 -7.00
C TYR A 144 5.41 -18.30 -6.69
N ILE A 145 5.53 -17.95 -5.41
CA ILE A 145 6.71 -17.26 -4.87
C ILE A 145 7.32 -18.12 -3.76
N SER A 146 8.65 -18.04 -3.63
CA SER A 146 9.33 -18.69 -2.51
C SER A 146 8.94 -18.01 -1.19
N ILE A 147 9.04 -18.75 -0.09
CA ILE A 147 8.81 -18.19 1.25
C ILE A 147 9.81 -17.06 1.57
N GLU A 148 11.01 -17.12 1.01
CA GLU A 148 12.04 -16.09 1.16
C GLU A 148 11.63 -14.80 0.45
N THR A 149 11.24 -14.88 -0.82
CA THR A 149 10.74 -13.74 -1.61
C THR A 149 9.54 -13.11 -0.93
N TYR A 150 8.58 -13.90 -0.47
CA TYR A 150 7.43 -13.39 0.27
C TYR A 150 7.83 -12.64 1.55
N ARG A 151 8.74 -13.21 2.36
CA ARG A 151 9.24 -12.53 3.57
C ARG A 151 9.99 -11.24 3.25
N LYS A 152 10.77 -11.21 2.16
CA LYS A 152 11.46 -10.01 1.68
C LYS A 152 10.44 -8.93 1.30
N THR A 153 9.38 -9.29 0.57
CA THR A 153 8.27 -8.39 0.23
C THR A 153 7.60 -7.79 1.46
N LEU A 154 7.32 -8.61 2.48
CA LEU A 154 6.73 -8.13 3.74
C LEU A 154 7.68 -7.19 4.50
N ARG A 155 8.98 -7.48 4.51
CA ARG A 155 10.00 -6.63 5.14
C ARG A 155 10.14 -5.29 4.43
N PHE A 156 10.17 -5.29 3.10
CA PHE A 156 10.28 -4.06 2.31
C PHE A 156 9.11 -3.10 2.58
N ASN A 157 7.91 -3.65 2.75
CA ASN A 157 6.70 -2.87 3.01
C ASN A 157 6.46 -2.59 4.52
N SER A 158 7.48 -2.78 5.36
CA SER A 158 7.40 -2.58 6.82
C SER A 158 7.97 -1.24 7.27
N ARG A 159 7.60 -0.80 8.48
CA ARG A 159 8.10 0.43 9.11
C ARG A 159 9.59 0.38 9.46
N ILE A 160 10.19 -0.81 9.55
CA ILE A 160 11.59 -1.03 10.00
C ILE A 160 12.64 -0.62 8.95
N ARG A 161 12.23 -0.19 7.75
CA ARG A 161 13.13 0.27 6.66
C ARG A 161 14.29 1.16 7.13
N ILE A 162 14.08 1.95 8.18
CA ILE A 162 15.01 2.95 8.71
C ILE A 162 16.15 2.36 9.57
N LYS A 163 16.01 1.17 10.19
CA LYS A 163 17.04 0.67 11.14
C LYS A 163 18.14 -0.18 10.52
N ASP A 164 17.85 -0.91 9.45
CA ASP A 164 18.83 -1.85 8.88
C ASP A 164 19.64 -1.25 7.70
N GLU A 165 19.21 -0.12 7.13
CA GLU A 165 19.91 0.56 6.02
C GLU A 165 20.91 1.64 6.48
N ILE A 166 20.93 2.05 7.77
CA ILE A 166 21.88 3.03 8.33
C ILE A 166 23.10 2.33 8.98
N ALA A 167 23.36 1.05 8.65
CA ALA A 167 24.55 0.31 9.08
C ALA A 167 25.67 0.28 8.02
N PHE A 168 25.59 1.14 7.00
CA PHE A 168 26.70 1.38 6.07
C PHE A 168 26.90 2.88 5.93
N TYR A 169 27.77 3.44 6.77
CA TYR A 169 28.99 4.19 6.42
C TYR A 169 29.78 4.46 7.70
#